data_AF-W6YV51-F1
#
_entry.id   AF-W6YV51-F1
#
_cell.length_a   1.000
_cell.length_b   1.000
_cell.length_c   1.000
_cell.angle_alpha   90.00
_cell.angle_beta   90.00
_cell.angle_gamma   90.00
#
_symmetry.space_group_name_H-M   'P 1'
#
loop_
_entity.id
_entity.type
_entity.pdbx_description
1 polymer ?
#
loop_
_entity_poly.entity_id
_entity_poly.type
_entity_poly.pdbx_seq_one_letter_code
_entity_poly.pdbx_strand_id
1 'polypeptide(L)'
;MVSFTTLLTLAAGALATPVTPALTSRGIDIPANWTWHVSGWEAGCQRRGCYYNFNVTIPSVRAAIGGGKYYCNGYENGWYRKGNWYEECTLLEVAPGEFLSEANNTVAAKLSEQVGDDPTPNEILVSFVWNGYEPTGRPSYNFSGSAPTVYNQFVSPTLEFDITPSSVFAVA
;
A
#
# COMPACT_ATOMS: atom_id res chain seq x y z
N MET A 1 -40.74 13.26 -70.19
CA MET A 1 -40.85 12.48 -68.94
C MET A 1 -39.45 12.22 -68.41
N VAL A 2 -39.35 12.21 -67.08
CA VAL A 2 -38.21 12.46 -66.20
C VAL A 2 -36.94 11.66 -66.52
N SER A 3 -35.78 12.32 -66.57
CA SER A 3 -34.46 11.67 -66.56
C SER A 3 -33.86 11.83 -65.16
N PHE A 4 -33.66 10.70 -64.47
CA PHE A 4 -33.12 10.63 -63.11
C PHE A 4 -31.59 10.61 -63.16
N THR A 5 -30.94 11.65 -62.63
CA THR A 5 -29.51 11.65 -62.35
C THR A 5 -29.29 11.22 -60.90
N THR A 6 -28.75 10.02 -60.72
CA THR A 6 -28.37 9.46 -59.41
C THR A 6 -27.02 10.02 -58.97
N LEU A 7 -27.03 10.87 -57.93
CA LEU A 7 -25.84 11.32 -57.21
C LEU A 7 -25.46 10.25 -56.16
N LEU A 8 -24.37 9.51 -56.39
CA LEU A 8 -23.74 8.69 -55.37
C LEU A 8 -22.94 9.60 -54.41
N THR A 9 -23.44 9.79 -53.20
CA THR A 9 -22.68 10.42 -52.10
C THR A 9 -21.80 9.38 -51.42
N LEU A 10 -20.48 9.51 -51.57
CA LEU A 10 -19.48 8.67 -50.91
C LEU A 10 -19.26 9.17 -49.48
N ALA A 11 -19.84 8.50 -48.49
CA ALA A 11 -19.61 8.81 -47.08
C ALA A 11 -18.25 8.24 -46.63
N ALA A 12 -17.23 9.10 -46.54
CA ALA A 12 -15.97 8.76 -45.88
C ALA A 12 -16.19 8.77 -44.36
N GLY A 13 -16.36 7.58 -43.77
CA GLY A 13 -16.32 7.41 -42.32
C GLY A 13 -14.92 7.71 -41.81
N ALA A 14 -14.74 8.85 -41.14
CA ALA A 14 -13.56 9.09 -40.34
C ALA A 14 -13.60 8.14 -39.14
N LEU A 15 -12.78 7.08 -39.17
CA LEU A 15 -12.48 6.28 -38.00
C LEU A 15 -11.70 7.19 -37.04
N ALA A 16 -12.41 7.88 -36.15
CA ALA A 16 -11.81 8.43 -34.96
C ALA A 16 -11.33 7.25 -34.13
N THR A 17 -10.05 6.91 -34.29
CA THR A 17 -9.37 6.04 -33.35
C THR A 17 -9.53 6.67 -31.97
N PRO A 18 -10.13 5.98 -30.99
CA PRO A 18 -10.10 6.47 -29.63
C PRO A 18 -8.63 6.56 -29.25
N VAL A 19 -8.13 7.79 -29.14
CA VAL A 19 -6.87 8.06 -28.46
C VAL A 19 -7.16 7.74 -27.01
N THR A 20 -6.99 6.48 -26.61
CA THR A 20 -6.80 6.17 -25.20
C THR A 20 -5.57 6.96 -24.79
N PRO A 21 -5.70 7.96 -23.89
CA PRO A 21 -4.50 8.57 -23.33
C PRO A 21 -3.70 7.44 -22.71
N ALA A 22 -2.52 7.18 -23.28
CA ALA A 22 -1.56 6.31 -22.65
C ALA A 22 -1.31 6.93 -21.28
N LEU A 23 -1.84 6.29 -20.23
CA LEU A 23 -1.48 6.54 -18.84
C LEU A 23 0.03 6.33 -18.79
N THR A 24 0.77 7.39 -19.01
CA THR A 24 2.21 7.42 -18.81
C THR A 24 2.32 7.23 -17.32
N SER A 25 2.69 6.04 -16.88
CA SER A 25 2.97 5.80 -15.47
C SER A 25 4.08 6.76 -15.10
N ARG A 26 3.74 7.91 -14.50
CA ARG A 26 4.71 8.69 -13.77
C ARG A 26 5.13 7.76 -12.64
N GLY A 27 6.28 7.12 -12.80
CA GLY A 27 6.90 6.39 -11.71
C GLY A 27 7.02 7.37 -10.55
N ILE A 28 6.48 6.99 -9.40
CA ILE A 28 6.74 7.71 -8.16
C ILE A 28 7.96 7.07 -7.52
N ASP A 29 8.85 7.90 -7.00
CA ASP A 29 9.96 7.44 -6.18
C ASP A 29 9.58 7.50 -4.71
N ILE A 30 10.19 6.63 -3.91
CA ILE A 30 10.09 6.69 -2.45
C ILE A 30 10.75 8.00 -1.99
N PRO A 31 10.04 8.87 -1.24
CA PRO A 31 10.61 10.14 -0.80
C PRO A 31 11.85 9.91 0.07
N ALA A 32 12.86 10.77 -0.10
CA ALA A 32 14.11 10.66 0.67
C ALA A 32 13.84 10.85 2.17
N ASN A 33 14.49 10.04 3.00
CA ASN A 33 14.32 10.03 4.47
C ASN A 33 12.87 9.82 4.94
N TRP A 34 12.07 9.12 4.15
CA TRP A 34 10.69 8.81 4.50
C TRP A 34 10.62 7.50 5.27
N THR A 35 10.85 7.58 6.58
CA THR A 35 10.76 6.43 7.50
C THR A 35 9.41 6.37 8.17
N TRP A 36 8.92 5.15 8.40
CA TRP A 36 7.68 4.90 9.14
C TRP A 36 8.03 4.47 10.55
N HIS A 37 7.48 5.17 11.54
CA HIS A 37 7.80 4.92 12.92
C HIS A 37 6.84 3.89 13.53
N VAL A 38 7.38 2.76 13.98
CA VAL A 38 6.64 1.72 14.70
C VAL A 38 6.78 1.96 16.20
N SER A 39 5.64 2.00 16.89
CA SER A 39 5.54 2.19 18.33
C SER A 39 4.61 1.16 18.96
N GLY A 40 4.82 0.87 20.25
CA GLY A 40 4.00 -0.11 20.95
C GLY A 40 4.14 -1.52 20.40
N TRP A 41 5.31 -1.89 19.89
CA TRP A 41 5.53 -3.20 19.29
C TRP A 41 5.42 -4.31 20.33
N GLU A 42 4.57 -5.29 20.03
CA GLU A 42 4.40 -6.52 20.77
C GLU A 42 4.24 -7.68 19.78
N ALA A 43 5.12 -8.68 19.89
CA ALA A 43 5.02 -9.90 19.12
C ALA A 43 5.34 -11.12 19.98
N GLY A 44 4.62 -12.22 19.74
CA GLY A 44 4.79 -13.46 20.48
C GLY A 44 4.40 -14.67 19.66
N CYS A 45 4.91 -15.82 20.05
CA CYS A 45 4.54 -17.10 19.44
C CYS A 45 3.97 -18.03 20.49
N GLN A 46 2.81 -18.60 20.17
CA GLN A 46 2.15 -19.62 20.97
C GLN A 46 2.02 -20.90 20.15
N ARG A 47 1.43 -21.95 20.76
CA ARG A 47 1.31 -23.29 20.14
C ARG A 47 0.63 -23.33 18.77
N ARG A 48 -0.06 -22.26 18.36
CA ARG A 48 -0.84 -22.18 17.11
C ARG A 48 -0.32 -21.14 16.12
N GLY A 49 0.85 -20.57 16.35
CA GLY A 49 1.44 -19.56 15.47
C GLY A 49 1.89 -18.31 16.22
N CYS A 50 2.45 -17.39 15.46
CA CYS A 50 2.91 -16.10 15.95
C CYS A 50 1.87 -15.00 15.76
N TYR A 51 1.91 -13.97 16.59
CA TYR A 51 1.06 -12.79 16.50
C TYR A 51 1.91 -11.53 16.58
N TYR A 52 1.34 -10.42 16.12
CA TYR A 52 1.92 -9.09 16.22
C TYR A 52 0.84 -8.06 16.57
N ASN A 53 1.28 -6.99 17.21
CA ASN A 53 0.48 -5.85 17.56
C ASN A 53 1.38 -4.61 17.64
N PHE A 54 1.05 -3.53 16.93
CA PHE A 54 1.81 -2.28 16.97
C PHE A 54 1.01 -1.11 16.39
N ASN A 55 1.49 0.10 16.63
CA ASN A 55 1.10 1.29 15.88
C ASN A 55 2.19 1.66 14.89
N VAL A 56 1.82 2.03 13.66
CA VAL A 56 2.74 2.62 12.68
C VAL A 56 2.31 4.03 12.33
N THR A 57 3.26 4.95 12.37
CA THR A 57 3.08 6.35 11.98
C THR A 57 3.78 6.57 10.65
N ILE A 58 3.00 6.87 9.63
CA ILE A 58 3.48 7.20 8.29
C ILE A 58 3.51 8.73 8.21
N PRO A 59 4.68 9.36 8.07
CA PRO A 59 4.76 10.80 7.98
C PRO A 59 4.19 11.27 6.65
N SER A 60 3.52 12.42 6.66
CA SER A 60 3.07 13.02 5.41
C SER A 60 4.21 13.68 4.65
N VAL A 61 4.09 13.73 3.33
CA VAL A 61 4.97 14.50 2.45
C VAL A 61 4.20 15.68 1.91
N ARG A 62 4.70 16.89 2.18
CA ARG A 62 4.03 18.15 1.85
C ARG A 62 3.60 18.20 0.39
N ALA A 63 2.32 18.52 0.16
CA ALA A 63 1.71 18.60 -1.17
C ALA A 63 1.85 17.34 -2.05
N ALA A 64 2.16 16.18 -1.44
CA ALA A 64 2.31 14.91 -2.13
C ALA A 64 1.51 13.82 -1.43
N ILE A 65 2.04 13.24 -0.34
CA ILE A 65 1.48 12.03 0.29
C ILE A 65 0.84 12.39 1.64
N GLY A 66 -0.43 12.01 1.83
CA GLY A 66 -1.09 12.11 3.13
C GLY A 66 -0.73 10.91 4.01
N GLY A 67 -0.15 11.16 5.18
CA GLY A 67 0.19 10.13 6.16
C GLY A 67 -0.87 9.96 7.25
N GLY A 68 -0.54 9.14 8.25
CA GLY A 68 -1.43 8.86 9.38
C GLY A 68 -0.81 7.89 10.37
N LYS A 69 -1.50 7.72 11.50
CA LYS A 69 -1.20 6.71 12.51
C LYS A 69 -2.20 5.57 12.38
N TYR A 70 -1.70 4.35 12.29
CA TYR A 70 -2.48 3.15 12.07
C TYR A 70 -2.15 2.11 13.13
N TYR A 71 -3.17 1.44 13.64
CA TYR A 71 -3.07 0.29 14.53
C TYR A 71 -3.10 -1.00 13.73
N CYS A 72 -2.04 -1.78 13.81
CA CYS A 72 -1.86 -3.03 13.11
C CYS A 72 -1.83 -4.18 14.11
N ASN A 73 -2.74 -5.13 13.98
CA ASN A 73 -2.71 -6.36 14.74
C ASN A 73 -3.07 -7.52 13.82
N GLY A 74 -2.45 -8.67 14.07
CA GLY A 74 -2.73 -9.86 13.28
C GLY A 74 -1.96 -11.07 13.78
N TYR A 75 -2.11 -12.16 13.03
CA TYR A 75 -1.49 -13.43 13.33
C TYR A 75 -0.87 -14.04 12.09
N GLU A 76 0.02 -15.00 12.31
CA GLU A 76 0.51 -15.89 11.26
C GLU A 76 -0.68 -16.67 10.70
N ASN A 77 -1.06 -16.35 9.47
CA ASN A 77 -2.25 -16.82 8.80
C ASN A 77 -1.87 -17.63 7.54
N GLY A 78 -2.70 -18.60 7.13
CA GLY A 78 -2.37 -19.50 6.03
C GLY A 78 -2.12 -20.94 6.45
N TRP A 79 -1.35 -21.67 5.63
CA TRP A 79 -0.98 -23.06 5.87
C TRP A 79 0.31 -23.14 6.66
N TYR A 80 0.65 -24.34 7.17
CA TYR A 80 1.87 -24.56 7.94
C TYR A 80 3.09 -23.95 7.24
N ARG A 81 3.67 -22.89 7.85
CA ARG A 81 4.85 -22.14 7.41
C ARG A 81 4.68 -21.31 6.12
N LYS A 82 3.50 -21.26 5.50
CA LYS A 82 3.28 -20.65 4.16
C LYS A 82 1.94 -19.95 4.01
N GLY A 83 1.91 -18.94 3.15
CA GLY A 83 0.67 -18.32 2.69
C GLY A 83 0.21 -17.13 3.53
N ASN A 84 1.12 -16.47 4.25
CA ASN A 84 0.76 -15.30 5.05
C ASN A 84 0.22 -14.16 4.17
N TRP A 85 -0.98 -13.67 4.45
CA TRP A 85 -1.62 -12.52 3.77
C TRP A 85 -1.62 -11.28 4.65
N TYR A 86 -1.71 -10.13 3.98
CA TYR A 86 -1.80 -8.82 4.64
C TYR A 86 -3.15 -8.65 5.33
N GLU A 87 -3.11 -8.20 6.58
CA GLU A 87 -4.28 -7.77 7.34
C GLU A 87 -4.31 -6.25 7.41
N GLU A 88 -5.48 -5.67 7.17
CA GLU A 88 -5.67 -4.23 7.14
C GLU A 88 -5.56 -3.64 8.55
N CYS A 89 -4.81 -2.55 8.67
CA CYS A 89 -4.62 -1.80 9.90
C CYS A 89 -5.73 -0.75 10.06
N THR A 90 -6.13 -0.49 11.30
CA THR A 90 -7.14 0.50 11.62
C THR A 90 -6.52 1.90 11.67
N LEU A 91 -7.04 2.86 10.89
CA LEU A 91 -6.65 4.26 11.00
C LEU A 91 -7.05 4.83 12.37
N LEU A 92 -6.08 5.36 13.12
CA LEU A 92 -6.29 6.01 14.41
C LEU A 92 -6.33 7.53 14.31
N GLU A 93 -5.40 8.09 13.53
CA GLU A 93 -5.22 9.54 13.41
C GLU A 93 -4.73 9.89 12.00
N VAL A 94 -5.29 10.93 11.41
CA VAL A 94 -4.78 11.49 10.15
C VAL A 94 -3.63 12.43 10.48
N ALA A 95 -2.49 12.27 9.82
CA ALA A 95 -1.34 13.13 10.09
C ALA A 95 -1.66 14.59 9.69
N PRO A 96 -1.22 15.61 10.43
CA PRO A 96 -1.52 17.01 10.13
C PRO A 96 -0.76 17.50 8.88
N GLY A 97 -1.42 18.27 8.01
CA GLY A 97 -0.77 18.97 6.88
C GLY A 97 -1.70 19.41 5.75
N GLU A 98 -1.17 20.24 4.85
CA GLU A 98 -1.85 20.67 3.63
C GLU A 98 -1.66 19.59 2.54
N PHE A 99 -2.63 18.69 2.44
CA PHE A 99 -2.60 17.59 1.48
C PHE A 99 -3.49 17.89 0.28
N LEU A 100 -3.02 17.49 -0.90
CA LEU A 100 -3.84 17.48 -2.11
C LEU A 100 -4.85 16.31 -2.11
N SER A 101 -4.73 15.36 -1.18
CA SER A 101 -5.61 14.21 -1.11
C SER A 101 -6.03 13.93 0.33
N GLU A 102 -7.28 14.20 0.66
CA GLU A 102 -8.07 13.54 1.73
C GLU A 102 -8.37 12.07 1.36
N ALA A 103 -7.54 11.45 0.54
CA ALA A 103 -7.76 10.08 0.11
C ALA A 103 -7.62 9.17 1.34
N ASN A 104 -8.58 8.27 1.52
CA ASN A 104 -8.63 7.27 2.58
C ASN A 104 -7.48 6.27 2.41
N ASN A 105 -6.24 6.68 2.68
CA ASN A 105 -5.07 5.82 2.52
C ASN A 105 -5.14 4.67 3.51
N THR A 106 -4.79 3.48 3.06
CA THR A 106 -4.86 2.27 3.88
C THR A 106 -3.46 1.76 4.19
N VAL A 107 -3.33 1.10 5.33
CA VAL A 107 -2.13 0.37 5.72
C VAL A 107 -2.53 -1.06 5.95
N ALA A 108 -1.67 -2.00 5.58
CA ALA A 108 -1.81 -3.40 5.93
C ALA A 108 -0.47 -3.96 6.37
N ALA A 109 -0.49 -4.95 7.26
CA ALA A 109 0.71 -5.59 7.77
C ALA A 109 0.58 -7.12 7.73
N LYS A 110 1.72 -7.81 7.72
CA LYS A 110 1.79 -9.26 7.96
C LYS A 110 3.17 -9.68 8.43
N LEU A 111 3.23 -10.82 9.09
CA LEU A 111 4.49 -11.52 9.32
C LEU A 111 4.98 -12.17 8.02
N SER A 112 6.30 -12.23 7.82
CA SER A 112 6.91 -13.00 6.74
C SER A 112 6.56 -14.49 6.84
N GLU A 113 6.73 -15.23 5.75
CA GLU A 113 6.68 -16.70 5.82
C GLU A 113 7.87 -17.22 6.64
N GLN A 114 7.70 -18.40 7.25
CA GLN A 114 8.83 -19.05 7.93
C GLN A 114 9.82 -19.56 6.89
N VAL A 115 11.08 -19.16 7.01
CA VAL A 115 12.14 -19.56 6.07
C VAL A 115 12.99 -20.69 6.66
N GLY A 116 13.33 -21.68 5.83
CA GLY A 116 14.21 -22.78 6.25
C GLY A 116 13.60 -23.60 7.37
N ASP A 117 14.38 -23.82 8.44
CA ASP A 117 13.98 -24.54 9.65
C ASP A 117 13.55 -23.60 10.80
N ASP A 118 13.57 -22.28 10.58
CA ASP A 118 13.21 -21.31 11.63
C ASP A 118 11.75 -21.51 12.05
N PRO A 119 11.45 -21.68 13.34
CA PRO A 119 10.10 -21.98 13.79
C PRO A 119 9.16 -20.77 13.79
N THR A 120 9.67 -19.59 13.42
CA THR A 120 8.96 -18.31 13.56
C THR A 120 9.27 -17.40 12.38
N PRO A 121 8.30 -16.59 11.92
CA PRO A 121 8.57 -15.48 10.99
C PRO A 121 9.68 -14.56 11.49
N ASN A 122 10.55 -14.11 10.60
CA ASN A 122 11.71 -13.29 10.93
C ASN A 122 11.51 -11.79 10.63
N GLU A 123 10.49 -11.42 9.87
CA GLU A 123 10.22 -10.05 9.47
C GLU A 123 8.75 -9.68 9.63
N ILE A 124 8.51 -8.40 9.92
CA ILE A 124 7.22 -7.74 9.75
C ILE A 124 7.25 -6.99 8.42
N LEU A 125 6.23 -7.22 7.61
CA LEU A 125 6.03 -6.59 6.31
C LEU A 125 4.88 -5.59 6.44
N VAL A 126 5.12 -4.35 6.04
CA VAL A 126 4.12 -3.27 6.08
C VAL A 126 3.93 -2.73 4.68
N SER A 127 2.67 -2.54 4.31
CA SER A 127 2.25 -2.02 3.02
C SER A 127 1.34 -0.81 3.24
N PHE A 128 1.66 0.29 2.58
CA PHE A 128 0.89 1.52 2.60
C PHE A 128 0.37 1.83 1.21
N VAL A 129 -0.95 1.93 1.08
CA VAL A 129 -1.61 2.29 -0.17
C VAL A 129 -1.98 3.76 -0.12
N TRP A 130 -1.26 4.55 -0.91
CA TRP A 130 -1.63 5.92 -1.23
C TRP A 130 -2.67 5.88 -2.34
N ASN A 131 -3.93 6.09 -1.98
CA ASN A 131 -5.05 5.94 -2.89
C ASN A 131 -5.05 7.03 -3.97
N GLY A 132 -5.51 6.67 -5.17
CA GLY A 132 -5.65 7.57 -6.30
C GLY A 132 -6.55 8.76 -5.99
N TYR A 133 -6.40 9.82 -6.77
CA TYR A 133 -7.19 11.05 -6.60
C TYR A 133 -7.89 11.44 -7.90
N GLU A 134 -9.20 11.22 -7.92
CA GLU A 134 -10.08 11.34 -9.08
C GLU A 134 -10.09 12.74 -9.74
N PRO A 135 -10.01 13.88 -9.03
CA PRO A 135 -9.92 15.18 -9.70
C PRO A 135 -8.66 15.36 -10.56
N THR A 136 -7.62 14.57 -10.33
CA THR A 136 -6.36 14.62 -11.09
C THR A 136 -6.09 13.38 -11.94
N GLY A 137 -6.89 12.33 -11.81
CA GLY A 137 -6.65 11.03 -12.45
C GLY A 137 -5.35 10.35 -12.03
N ARG A 138 -4.83 10.67 -10.82
CA ARG A 138 -3.60 10.04 -10.29
C ARG A 138 -3.90 8.59 -9.92
N PRO A 139 -3.09 7.60 -10.36
CA PRO A 139 -3.25 6.22 -9.94
C PRO A 139 -2.94 6.03 -8.44
N SER A 140 -3.38 4.91 -7.89
CA SER A 140 -2.98 4.48 -6.54
C SER A 140 -1.54 3.96 -6.56
N TYR A 141 -0.83 4.11 -5.45
CA TYR A 141 0.54 3.58 -5.29
C TYR A 141 0.65 2.80 -3.99
N ASN A 142 1.31 1.64 -4.07
CA ASN A 142 1.63 0.83 -2.91
C ASN A 142 3.11 0.99 -2.59
N PHE A 143 3.39 1.46 -1.38
CA PHE A 143 4.72 1.49 -0.79
C PHE A 143 4.83 0.32 0.17
N SER A 144 5.94 -0.43 0.10
CA SER A 144 6.17 -1.56 1.00
C SER A 144 7.54 -1.46 1.67
N GLY A 145 7.59 -1.84 2.95
CA GLY A 145 8.80 -1.90 3.76
C GLY A 145 8.78 -3.11 4.69
N SER A 146 9.94 -3.48 5.20
CA SER A 146 10.08 -4.55 6.18
C SER A 146 11.01 -4.14 7.32
N ALA A 147 10.87 -4.82 8.45
CA ALA A 147 11.82 -4.78 9.54
C ALA A 147 11.94 -6.17 10.20
N PRO A 148 13.07 -6.47 10.85
CA PRO A 148 13.21 -7.68 11.64
C PRO A 148 12.18 -7.76 12.78
N THR A 149 11.54 -8.91 12.92
CA THR A 149 10.59 -9.19 14.01
C THR A 149 11.34 -9.52 15.28
N VAL A 150 11.09 -8.77 16.34
CA VAL A 150 11.60 -9.08 17.69
C VAL A 150 10.46 -9.61 18.54
N TYR A 151 10.52 -10.88 18.93
CA TYR A 151 9.51 -11.49 19.81
C TYR A 151 9.75 -11.07 21.26
N ASN A 152 8.94 -10.13 21.72
CA ASN A 152 9.07 -9.47 23.02
C ASN A 152 7.87 -9.71 23.94
N GLN A 153 7.08 -10.76 23.69
CA GLN A 153 6.06 -11.23 24.63
C GLN A 153 6.64 -11.25 26.05
N PHE A 154 5.98 -10.57 26.99
CA PHE A 154 6.39 -10.42 28.40
C PHE A 154 7.57 -9.47 28.69
N VAL A 155 8.01 -8.65 27.72
CA VAL A 155 9.04 -7.62 27.92
C VAL A 155 8.40 -6.22 27.96
N SER A 156 8.80 -5.42 28.93
CA SER A 156 8.39 -4.02 29.09
C SER A 156 9.63 -3.12 29.25
N PRO A 157 9.67 -1.92 28.63
CA PRO A 157 8.65 -1.31 27.79
C PRO A 157 8.51 -1.98 26.41
N THR A 158 7.40 -1.70 25.72
CA THR A 158 7.22 -2.12 24.33
C THR A 158 8.28 -1.48 23.44
N LEU A 159 8.70 -2.21 22.40
CA LEU A 159 9.77 -1.76 21.52
C LEU A 159 9.25 -0.73 20.51
N GLU A 160 10.17 0.07 20.02
CA GLU A 160 9.94 1.04 18.95
C GLU A 160 11.10 0.94 17.95
N PHE A 161 10.81 1.11 16.67
CA PHE A 161 11.79 1.06 15.60
C PHE A 161 11.23 1.73 14.34
N ASP A 162 12.09 1.96 13.36
CA ASP A 162 11.70 2.57 12.10
C ASP A 162 11.75 1.56 10.95
N ILE A 163 10.78 1.66 10.04
CA ILE A 163 10.73 0.93 8.77
C ILE A 163 11.05 1.92 7.66
N THR A 164 12.03 1.60 6.82
CA THR A 164 12.28 2.35 5.58
C THR A 164 11.63 1.61 4.42
N PRO A 165 10.68 2.21 3.70
CA PRO A 165 10.09 1.60 2.51
C PRO A 165 11.16 1.34 1.45
N SER A 166 11.11 0.16 0.83
CA SER A 166 12.12 -0.31 -0.11
C SER A 166 11.58 -0.55 -1.51
N SER A 167 10.25 -0.66 -1.66
CA SER A 167 9.61 -0.84 -2.96
C SER A 167 8.35 0.01 -3.09
N VAL A 168 8.10 0.44 -4.33
CA VAL A 168 6.90 1.15 -4.71
C VAL A 168 6.42 0.67 -6.07
N PHE A 169 5.12 0.49 -6.22
CA PHE A 169 4.49 0.14 -7.49
C PHE A 169 3.12 0.79 -7.62
N ALA A 170 2.71 1.06 -8.86
CA ALA A 170 1.37 1.53 -9.15
C ALA A 170 0.36 0.39 -8.95
N VAL A 171 -0.76 0.69 -8.31
CA VAL A 171 -1.90 -0.22 -8.15
C VAL A 171 -2.92 0.17 -9.22
N ALA A 172 -3.32 -0.82 -10.03
CA ALA A 172 -4.30 -0.68 -11.10
C ALA A 172 -5.71 -1.00 -10.60
#